data_AF-A0AAD9X868-F1
#
_entry.id   AF-A0AAD9X868-F1
#
_cell.length_a   1.000
_cell.length_b   1.000
_cell.length_c   1.000
_cell.angle_alpha   90.00
_cell.angle_beta   90.00
_cell.angle_gamma   90.00
#
_symmetry.space_group_name_H-M   'P 1'
#
loop_
_entity.id
_entity.type
_entity.pdbx_description
1 polymer ?
#
loop_
_entity_poly.entity_id
_entity_poly.type
_entity_poly.pdbx_seq_one_letter_code
_entity_poly.pdbx_strand_id
1 'polypeptide(L)'
;MATPTPGANFEAVPPPPVAPPGTDMTGICFRDQLWLNSYPLDRNTVFDYFALSPFYDWTCNNEQLRMRSIHPLDISQLSKMTGIEYMLSEVMEPHLFVIRKQKRDSPEKVTPMLSYYLLDGSIYQAPLLCNIFAARIGRALYYIQKAFTTAASKLEKIGYVDTENEGATLESKVTKETVDLKEVKRVDHILASLQRKLQPAPPPPPFPEGYTPPTTTGEAENGPETQQTGEPQPPPVDPIIDQGPAKRMKF
;
A
#
# COMPACT_ATOMS: atom_id res chain seq x y z
N MET A 1 -10.21 -28.98 63.04
CA MET A 1 -8.91 -28.56 62.47
C MET A 1 -8.50 -29.61 61.44
N ALA A 2 -8.48 -29.24 60.16
CA ALA A 2 -7.94 -30.06 59.09
C ALA A 2 -7.09 -29.13 58.20
N THR A 3 -5.80 -29.43 58.12
CA THR A 3 -4.79 -28.71 57.34
C THR A 3 -4.95 -29.04 55.85
N PRO A 4 -4.89 -28.06 54.92
CA PRO A 4 -4.80 -28.35 53.50
C PRO A 4 -3.35 -28.56 53.05
N THR A 5 -3.18 -29.48 52.10
CA THR A 5 -1.93 -29.84 51.43
C THR A 5 -1.43 -28.70 50.52
N PRO A 6 -0.12 -28.39 50.47
CA PRO A 6 0.39 -27.33 49.61
C PRO A 6 0.77 -27.85 48.22
N GLY A 7 0.52 -27.02 47.20
CA GLY A 7 1.29 -27.05 45.95
C GLY A 7 0.61 -27.67 44.73
N ALA A 8 -0.45 -27.03 44.22
CA ALA A 8 -0.74 -27.11 42.79
C ALA A 8 0.25 -26.18 42.06
N ASN A 9 1.29 -26.76 41.47
CA ASN A 9 2.18 -26.07 40.55
C ASN A 9 1.35 -25.57 39.36
N PHE A 10 1.12 -24.26 39.28
CA PHE A 10 0.74 -23.61 38.04
C PHE A 10 1.99 -23.54 37.18
N GLU A 11 2.22 -24.56 36.36
CA GLU A 11 3.19 -24.46 35.27
C GLU A 11 2.74 -23.32 34.36
N ALA A 12 3.48 -22.21 34.42
CA ALA A 12 3.34 -21.13 33.47
C ALA A 12 3.61 -21.69 32.07
N VAL A 13 2.61 -21.61 31.20
CA VAL A 13 2.75 -21.94 29.78
C VAL A 13 3.96 -21.14 29.24
N PRO A 14 4.97 -21.80 28.66
CA PRO A 14 6.12 -21.08 28.12
C PRO A 14 5.64 -20.11 27.04
N PRO A 15 6.24 -18.90 26.96
CA PRO A 15 5.87 -17.94 25.93
C PRO A 15 6.00 -18.59 24.54
N PRO A 16 5.08 -18.29 23.61
CA PRO A 16 5.16 -18.83 22.26
C PRO A 16 6.53 -18.51 21.65
N PRO A 17 7.11 -19.43 20.87
CA PRO A 17 8.45 -19.25 20.31
C PRO A 17 8.51 -17.95 19.52
N VAL A 18 9.49 -17.11 19.86
CA VAL A 18 9.79 -15.86 19.17
C VAL A 18 10.04 -16.18 17.70
N ALA A 19 9.17 -15.70 16.82
CA ALA A 19 9.30 -15.91 15.39
C ALA A 19 10.59 -15.25 14.88
N PRO A 20 11.31 -15.89 13.94
CA PRO A 20 12.58 -15.38 13.45
C PRO A 20 12.43 -13.99 12.80
N PRO A 21 13.48 -13.14 12.85
CA PRO A 21 13.46 -11.81 12.25
C PRO A 21 13.17 -11.91 10.75
N GLY A 22 12.05 -11.35 10.30
CA GLY A 22 11.69 -11.29 8.87
C GLY A 22 10.51 -12.15 8.44
N THR A 23 9.84 -12.87 9.34
CA THR A 23 8.52 -13.45 9.00
C THR A 23 7.50 -12.32 8.82
N ASP A 24 6.86 -12.27 7.65
CA ASP A 24 5.76 -11.34 7.40
C ASP A 24 4.54 -11.75 8.24
N MET A 25 4.26 -10.98 9.28
CA MET A 25 3.14 -11.22 10.20
C MET A 25 1.89 -10.39 9.81
N THR A 26 1.89 -9.74 8.63
CA THR A 26 0.74 -8.95 8.17
C THR A 26 -0.46 -9.82 7.75
N GLY A 27 -0.25 -11.12 7.54
CA GLY A 27 -1.30 -12.08 7.18
C GLY A 27 -2.02 -12.74 8.37
N ILE A 28 -1.61 -12.45 9.61
CA ILE A 28 -2.19 -13.07 10.82
C ILE A 28 -2.92 -12.03 11.68
N CYS A 29 -3.85 -12.52 12.50
CA CYS A 29 -4.52 -11.72 13.53
C CYS A 29 -4.48 -12.45 14.87
N PHE A 30 -4.39 -11.70 15.96
CA PHE A 30 -4.46 -12.24 17.31
C PHE A 30 -5.71 -11.72 18.02
N ARG A 31 -6.41 -12.60 18.74
CA ARG A 31 -7.53 -12.25 19.61
C ARG A 31 -7.64 -13.30 20.71
N ASP A 32 -7.70 -12.86 21.96
CA ASP A 32 -7.99 -13.72 23.11
C ASP A 32 -9.33 -13.29 23.75
N GLN A 33 -10.37 -14.10 23.49
CA GLN A 33 -11.71 -13.82 23.98
C GLN A 33 -11.86 -14.05 25.49
N LEU A 34 -11.06 -14.94 26.09
CA LEU A 34 -11.12 -15.20 27.53
C LEU A 34 -10.60 -14.00 28.31
N TRP A 35 -9.50 -13.42 27.84
CA TRP A 35 -8.97 -12.19 28.42
C TRP A 35 -9.96 -11.02 28.28
N LEU A 36 -10.51 -10.82 27.07
CA LEU A 36 -11.47 -9.73 26.80
C LEU A 36 -12.79 -9.85 27.58
N ASN A 37 -13.17 -11.05 28.00
CA ASN A 37 -14.34 -11.25 28.87
C ASN A 37 -14.04 -10.97 30.35
N SER A 38 -12.77 -11.04 30.74
CA SER A 38 -12.33 -10.92 32.14
C SER A 38 -11.89 -9.49 32.48
N TYR A 39 -11.33 -8.77 31.51
CA TYR A 39 -10.77 -7.44 31.69
C TYR A 39 -11.34 -6.45 30.66
N PRO A 40 -11.68 -5.21 31.06
CA PRO A 40 -12.04 -4.17 30.12
C PRO A 40 -10.82 -3.81 29.26
N LEU A 41 -11.05 -3.48 27.99
CA LEU A 41 -9.99 -3.01 27.09
C LEU A 41 -9.93 -1.47 27.12
N ASP A 42 -9.05 -0.93 27.93
CA ASP A 42 -8.82 0.50 28.13
C ASP A 42 -7.32 0.86 28.01
N ARG A 43 -6.97 2.14 28.11
CA ARG A 43 -5.58 2.62 28.01
C ARG A 43 -4.61 1.96 28.99
N ASN A 44 -5.09 1.47 30.14
CA ASN A 44 -4.24 0.88 31.17
C ASN A 44 -4.00 -0.60 30.90
N THR A 45 -5.02 -1.32 30.42
CA THR A 45 -4.96 -2.78 30.22
C THR A 45 -4.54 -3.19 28.80
N VAL A 46 -4.69 -2.30 27.81
CA VAL A 46 -4.42 -2.60 26.39
C VAL A 46 -2.99 -3.07 26.14
N PHE A 47 -2.02 -2.53 26.88
CA PHE A 47 -0.63 -2.93 26.71
C PHE A 47 -0.36 -4.35 27.21
N ASP A 48 -1.02 -4.74 28.30
CA ASP A 48 -0.94 -6.09 28.83
C ASP A 48 -1.61 -7.10 27.89
N TYR A 49 -2.75 -6.73 27.31
CA TYR A 49 -3.38 -7.53 26.26
C TYR A 49 -2.48 -7.69 25.03
N PHE A 50 -1.85 -6.61 24.57
CA PHE A 50 -0.92 -6.66 23.45
C PHE A 50 0.29 -7.57 23.72
N ALA A 51 0.77 -7.60 24.96
CA ALA A 51 1.92 -8.43 25.35
C ALA A 51 1.66 -9.95 25.23
N LEU A 52 0.40 -10.38 25.22
CA LEU A 52 0.01 -11.77 24.98
C LEU A 52 0.10 -12.18 23.50
N SER A 53 0.15 -11.20 22.60
CA SER A 53 0.14 -11.44 21.17
C SER A 53 1.51 -11.93 20.65
N PRO A 54 1.55 -12.68 19.54
CA PRO A 54 2.81 -13.08 18.90
C PRO A 54 3.60 -11.89 18.31
N PHE A 55 3.01 -10.69 18.33
CA PHE A 55 3.66 -9.46 17.87
C PHE A 55 4.57 -8.85 18.95
N TYR A 56 4.38 -9.23 20.22
CA TYR A 56 5.16 -8.70 21.32
C TYR A 56 6.57 -9.31 21.36
N ASP A 57 7.55 -8.46 21.64
CA ASP A 57 8.96 -8.86 21.70
C ASP A 57 9.41 -8.81 23.15
N TRP A 58 9.71 -9.96 23.73
CA TRP A 58 10.06 -10.10 25.14
C TRP A 58 11.44 -9.54 25.47
N THR A 59 12.25 -9.19 24.46
CA THR A 59 13.55 -8.53 24.65
C THR A 59 13.45 -7.01 24.70
N CYS A 60 12.23 -6.45 24.54
CA CYS A 60 12.02 -5.01 24.48
C CYS A 60 12.22 -4.31 25.83
N ASN A 61 12.44 -3.00 25.77
CA ASN A 61 12.64 -2.16 26.94
C ASN A 61 11.43 -2.17 27.88
N ASN A 62 10.21 -2.27 27.33
CA ASN A 62 8.98 -2.31 28.12
C ASN A 62 8.96 -3.52 29.06
N GLU A 63 9.48 -4.67 28.60
CA GLU A 63 9.55 -5.88 29.42
C GLU A 63 10.58 -5.73 30.55
N GLN A 64 11.73 -5.11 30.27
CA GLN A 64 12.71 -4.78 31.30
C GLN A 64 12.14 -3.83 32.38
N LEU A 65 11.28 -2.88 32.00
CA LEU A 65 10.57 -2.03 32.96
C LEU A 65 9.56 -2.85 33.79
N ARG A 66 8.78 -3.72 33.13
CA ARG A 66 7.82 -4.62 33.78
C ARG A 66 8.50 -5.50 34.85
N MET A 67 9.66 -6.09 34.52
CA MET A 67 10.47 -6.90 35.45
C MET A 67 10.95 -6.11 36.67
N ARG A 68 11.11 -4.78 36.55
CA ARG A 68 11.49 -3.89 37.65
C ARG A 68 10.29 -3.30 38.39
N SER A 69 9.07 -3.80 38.12
CA SER A 69 7.81 -3.26 38.66
C SER A 69 7.60 -1.77 38.31
N ILE A 70 8.12 -1.34 37.16
CA ILE A 70 7.92 0.00 36.60
C ILE A 70 6.88 -0.10 35.49
N HIS A 71 6.03 0.91 35.36
CA HIS A 71 5.00 0.95 34.31
C HIS A 71 5.66 0.83 32.91
N PRO A 72 5.23 -0.13 32.07
CA PRO A 72 5.95 -0.47 30.83
C PRO A 72 5.92 0.64 29.78
N LEU A 73 4.95 1.56 29.86
CA LEU A 73 4.85 2.73 28.98
C LEU A 73 5.41 4.02 29.61
N ASP A 74 6.18 3.93 30.71
CA ASP A 74 6.78 5.12 31.34
C ASP A 74 7.88 5.73 30.46
N ILE A 75 7.53 6.85 29.80
CA ILE A 75 8.39 7.59 28.87
C ILE A 75 9.66 8.11 29.57
N SER A 76 9.58 8.44 30.86
CA SER A 76 10.73 8.97 31.63
C SER A 76 11.84 7.92 31.82
N GLN A 77 11.48 6.65 31.77
CA GLN A 77 12.41 5.52 31.87
C GLN A 77 12.81 5.02 30.49
N LEU A 78 11.85 4.89 29.56
CA LEU A 78 12.12 4.48 28.18
C LEU A 78 13.12 5.41 27.49
N SER A 79 13.02 6.72 27.70
CA SER A 79 13.97 7.72 27.15
C SER A 79 15.42 7.53 27.59
N LYS A 80 15.67 6.85 28.73
CA LYS A 80 17.02 6.56 29.25
C LYS A 80 17.59 5.24 28.74
N MET A 81 16.77 4.45 28.05
CA MET A 81 17.14 3.14 27.51
C MET A 81 17.43 3.26 26.02
N THR A 82 18.10 2.25 25.46
CA THR A 82 18.32 2.11 24.02
C THR A 82 17.91 0.69 23.62
N GLY A 83 17.38 0.54 22.41
CA GLY A 83 16.85 -0.74 21.93
C GLY A 83 15.41 -0.64 21.43
N ILE A 84 14.75 -1.80 21.38
CA ILE A 84 13.37 -1.92 20.90
C ILE A 84 12.41 -1.52 22.01
N GLU A 85 11.44 -0.68 21.68
CA GLU A 85 10.36 -0.30 22.58
C GLU A 85 9.03 -0.20 21.84
N TYR A 86 7.96 -0.32 22.60
CA TYR A 86 6.59 -0.14 22.17
C TYR A 86 6.00 1.10 22.82
N MET A 87 5.23 1.87 22.06
CA MET A 87 4.51 3.04 22.54
C MET A 87 3.05 2.99 22.11
N LEU A 88 2.17 3.43 23.00
CA LEU A 88 0.76 3.64 22.68
C LEU A 88 0.62 5.00 21.99
N SER A 89 0.36 4.96 20.67
CA SER A 89 0.31 6.15 19.81
C SER A 89 -1.09 6.77 19.74
N GLU A 90 -2.12 5.95 19.53
CA GLU A 90 -3.51 6.40 19.40
C GLU A 90 -4.40 5.60 20.35
N VAL A 91 -5.40 6.28 20.89
CA VAL A 91 -6.35 5.73 21.86
C VAL A 91 -7.75 6.26 21.56
N MET A 92 -8.66 5.37 21.17
CA MET A 92 -10.08 5.63 21.02
C MET A 92 -10.84 4.46 21.67
N GLU A 93 -11.00 4.56 22.98
CA GLU A 93 -11.58 3.49 23.80
C GLU A 93 -13.07 3.27 23.48
N PRO A 94 -13.55 2.02 23.50
CA PRO A 94 -12.80 0.75 23.61
C PRO A 94 -12.38 0.17 22.24
N HIS A 95 -12.62 0.89 21.14
CA HIS A 95 -12.67 0.30 19.80
C HIS A 95 -11.34 0.28 19.06
N LEU A 96 -10.48 1.27 19.28
CA LEU A 96 -9.23 1.41 18.53
C LEU A 96 -8.08 1.83 19.43
N PHE A 97 -6.99 1.09 19.32
CA PHE A 97 -5.70 1.48 19.85
C PHE A 97 -4.62 1.24 18.79
N VAL A 98 -3.61 2.11 18.76
CA VAL A 98 -2.45 1.93 17.88
C VAL A 98 -1.21 1.82 18.73
N ILE A 99 -0.54 0.68 18.63
CA ILE A 99 0.76 0.45 19.26
C ILE A 99 1.84 0.55 18.18
N ARG A 100 2.87 1.35 18.44
CA ARG A 100 4.01 1.50 17.54
C ARG A 100 5.22 0.81 18.15
N LYS A 101 5.85 -0.07 17.36
CA LYS A 101 7.18 -0.60 17.64
C LYS A 101 8.20 0.34 17.03
N GLN A 102 9.18 0.72 17.83
CA GLN A 102 10.24 1.63 17.43
C GLN A 102 11.57 1.21 18.04
N LYS A 103 12.66 1.60 17.39
CA LYS A 103 14.01 1.43 17.91
C LYS A 103 14.52 2.77 18.38
N ARG A 104 14.89 2.85 19.65
CA ARG A 104 15.54 3.99 20.27
C ARG A 104 17.05 3.82 20.19
N ASP A 105 17.72 4.74 19.48
CA ASP A 105 19.18 4.79 19.41
C ASP A 105 19.75 5.79 20.44
N SER A 106 19.00 6.85 20.76
CA SER A 106 19.32 7.83 21.81
C SER A 106 18.02 8.42 22.41
N PRO A 107 18.09 9.24 23.47
CA PRO A 107 16.89 9.90 24.03
C PRO A 107 16.12 10.74 22.98
N GLU A 108 16.83 11.33 22.03
CA GLU A 108 16.28 12.18 20.96
C GLU A 108 16.06 11.42 19.64
N LYS A 109 16.80 10.31 19.41
CA LYS A 109 16.76 9.57 18.16
C LYS A 109 15.97 8.27 18.30
N VAL A 110 14.83 8.25 17.62
CA VAL A 110 13.91 7.12 17.58
C VAL A 110 13.52 6.83 16.13
N THR A 111 13.65 5.57 15.72
CA THR A 111 13.27 5.09 14.39
C THR A 111 12.00 4.24 14.49
N PRO A 112 10.85 4.71 13.97
CA PRO A 112 9.64 3.91 13.85
C PRO A 112 9.89 2.67 12.98
N MET A 113 9.42 1.51 13.42
CA MET A 113 9.61 0.25 12.68
C MET A 113 8.29 -0.31 12.17
N LEU A 114 7.35 -0.58 13.07
CA LEU A 114 6.06 -1.21 12.77
C LEU A 114 4.94 -0.54 13.56
N SER A 115 3.72 -0.65 13.07
CA SER A 115 2.51 -0.24 13.79
C SER A 115 1.55 -1.41 13.86
N TYR A 116 0.83 -1.51 14.97
CA TYR A 116 -0.16 -2.54 15.24
C TYR A 116 -1.48 -1.88 15.57
N TYR A 117 -2.53 -2.30 14.88
CA TYR A 117 -3.89 -1.88 15.13
C TYR A 117 -4.56 -2.88 16.06
N LEU A 118 -5.11 -2.40 17.17
CA LEU A 118 -6.05 -3.15 17.99
C LEU A 118 -7.44 -2.61 17.69
N LEU A 119 -8.23 -3.41 16.98
CA LEU A 119 -9.59 -3.08 16.54
C LEU A 119 -10.57 -4.02 17.23
N ASP A 120 -11.40 -3.49 18.12
CA ASP A 120 -12.42 -4.23 18.87
C ASP A 120 -11.90 -5.49 19.58
N GLY A 121 -10.64 -5.45 20.04
CA GLY A 121 -9.94 -6.57 20.68
C GLY A 121 -9.17 -7.50 19.72
N SER A 122 -9.21 -7.27 18.41
CA SER A 122 -8.39 -7.98 17.43
C SER A 122 -7.13 -7.20 17.10
N ILE A 123 -5.97 -7.85 17.11
CA ILE A 123 -4.67 -7.22 16.87
C ILE A 123 -4.15 -7.59 15.49
N TYR A 124 -3.76 -6.58 14.71
CA TYR A 124 -3.24 -6.69 13.35
C TYR A 124 -1.94 -5.91 13.20
N GLN A 125 -0.96 -6.46 12.50
CA GLN A 125 0.17 -5.67 12.03
C GLN A 125 -0.23 -4.82 10.83
N ALA A 126 0.06 -3.52 10.89
CA ALA A 126 -0.11 -2.62 9.77
C ALA A 126 0.87 -2.99 8.63
N PRO A 127 0.38 -3.24 7.39
CA PRO A 127 1.26 -3.46 6.26
C PRO A 127 1.98 -2.16 5.86
N LEU A 128 3.20 -2.31 5.35
CA LEU A 128 3.93 -1.18 4.78
C LEU A 128 3.22 -0.67 3.51
N LEU A 129 3.17 0.65 3.34
CA LEU A 129 2.48 1.28 2.22
C LEU A 129 3.02 0.81 0.86
N CYS A 130 4.33 0.60 0.75
CA CYS A 130 4.97 0.06 -0.45
C CYS A 130 4.46 -1.34 -0.80
N ASN A 131 4.27 -2.23 0.20
CA ASN A 131 3.75 -3.58 -0.02
C ASN A 131 2.30 -3.54 -0.49
N ILE A 132 1.49 -2.61 0.04
CA ILE A 132 0.11 -2.40 -0.42
C ILE A 132 0.10 -1.98 -1.90
N PHE A 133 0.95 -1.03 -2.29
CA PHE A 133 1.06 -0.59 -3.67
C PHE A 133 1.54 -1.71 -4.59
N ALA A 134 2.60 -2.43 -4.22
CA ALA A 134 3.12 -3.55 -5.00
C ALA A 134 2.05 -4.63 -5.23
N ALA A 135 1.30 -5.00 -4.18
CA ALA A 135 0.21 -5.97 -4.29
C ALA A 135 -0.94 -5.49 -5.19
N ARG A 136 -1.33 -4.21 -5.08
CA ARG A 136 -2.40 -3.63 -5.92
C ARG A 136 -2.00 -3.53 -7.38
N ILE A 137 -0.79 -3.06 -7.67
CA ILE A 137 -0.24 -2.97 -9.02
C ILE A 137 -0.10 -4.37 -9.62
N GLY A 138 0.45 -5.32 -8.86
CA GLY A 138 0.57 -6.71 -9.29
C GLY A 138 -0.76 -7.35 -9.66
N ARG A 139 -1.81 -7.14 -8.83
CA ARG A 139 -3.17 -7.59 -9.15
C ARG A 139 -3.74 -6.93 -10.41
N ALA A 140 -3.53 -5.62 -10.58
CA ALA A 140 -4.01 -4.91 -11.77
C ALA A 140 -3.37 -5.47 -13.05
N LEU A 141 -2.04 -5.64 -13.05
CA LEU A 141 -1.30 -6.22 -14.17
C LEU A 141 -1.74 -7.65 -14.46
N TYR A 142 -1.97 -8.47 -13.42
CA TYR A 142 -2.48 -9.83 -13.57
C TYR A 142 -3.83 -9.85 -14.32
N TYR A 143 -4.79 -9.00 -13.93
CA TYR A 143 -6.08 -8.95 -14.61
C TYR A 143 -6.01 -8.41 -16.04
N ILE A 144 -5.14 -7.42 -16.29
CA ILE A 144 -4.88 -6.92 -17.64
C ILE A 144 -4.33 -8.05 -18.53
N GLN A 145 -3.31 -8.77 -18.04
CA GLN A 145 -2.74 -9.90 -18.76
C GLN A 145 -3.78 -10.99 -19.02
N LYS A 146 -4.55 -11.37 -17.99
CA LYS A 146 -5.63 -12.37 -18.10
C LYS A 146 -6.66 -11.95 -19.15
N ALA A 147 -7.04 -10.67 -19.20
CA ALA A 147 -7.98 -10.15 -20.19
C ALA A 147 -7.43 -10.26 -21.62
N PHE A 148 -6.17 -9.86 -21.85
CA PHE A 148 -5.53 -9.98 -23.17
C PHE A 148 -5.34 -11.43 -23.61
N THR A 149 -4.90 -12.32 -22.71
CA THR A 149 -4.80 -13.76 -23.01
C THR A 149 -6.16 -14.35 -23.37
N THR A 150 -7.21 -13.97 -22.63
CA THR A 150 -8.58 -14.42 -22.92
C THR A 150 -9.06 -13.88 -24.28
N ALA A 151 -8.81 -12.61 -24.58
CA ALA A 151 -9.17 -12.00 -25.85
C ALA A 151 -8.45 -12.67 -27.04
N ALA A 152 -7.13 -12.89 -26.93
CA ALA A 152 -6.32 -13.56 -27.93
C ALA A 152 -6.83 -14.98 -28.22
N SER A 153 -7.12 -15.77 -27.18
CA SER A 153 -7.64 -17.14 -27.33
C SER A 153 -9.01 -17.21 -28.05
N LYS A 154 -9.81 -16.14 -27.98
CA LYS A 154 -11.09 -16.04 -28.70
C LYS A 154 -10.91 -15.48 -30.11
N LEU A 155 -9.86 -14.70 -30.36
CA LEU A 155 -9.56 -14.11 -31.65
C LEU A 155 -9.01 -15.16 -32.64
N GLU A 156 -8.25 -16.15 -32.18
CA GLU A 156 -7.78 -17.26 -33.03
C GLU A 156 -8.93 -18.05 -33.70
N LYS A 157 -10.14 -18.04 -33.12
CA LYS A 157 -11.33 -18.63 -33.74
C LYS A 157 -11.95 -17.79 -34.88
N ILE A 158 -11.54 -16.54 -35.05
CA ILE A 158 -12.08 -15.63 -36.07
C ILE A 158 -11.13 -15.54 -37.29
N GLY A 159 -9.86 -15.91 -37.13
CA GLY A 159 -8.84 -15.85 -38.18
C GLY A 159 -8.81 -17.05 -39.15
N TYR A 160 -9.61 -18.09 -38.89
CA TYR A 160 -9.76 -19.23 -39.79
C TYR A 160 -11.26 -19.45 -40.05
N VAL A 161 -11.84 -18.54 -40.84
CA VAL A 161 -13.09 -18.84 -41.54
C VAL A 161 -12.69 -19.71 -42.72
N ASP A 162 -12.49 -21.00 -42.47
CA ASP A 162 -12.71 -21.98 -43.54
C ASP A 162 -14.20 -21.85 -43.88
N THR A 163 -14.44 -21.29 -45.07
CA THR A 163 -15.69 -21.41 -45.78
C THR A 163 -16.10 -22.87 -45.74
N GLU A 164 -17.31 -23.14 -45.28
CA GLU A 164 -17.98 -24.45 -45.23
C GLU A 164 -17.69 -25.30 -43.98
N ASN A 165 -18.62 -25.30 -43.01
CA ASN A 165 -19.58 -26.40 -42.84
C ASN A 165 -20.36 -26.27 -41.51
N GLU A 166 -21.65 -26.58 -41.55
CA GLU A 166 -22.58 -26.54 -40.43
C GLU A 166 -22.23 -27.52 -39.29
N GLY A 167 -22.60 -27.11 -38.06
CA GLY A 167 -23.08 -28.04 -37.03
C GLY A 167 -22.06 -28.56 -36.02
N ALA A 168 -21.80 -27.80 -34.95
CA ALA A 168 -21.51 -28.38 -33.63
C ALA A 168 -21.67 -27.33 -32.51
N THR A 169 -22.78 -27.43 -31.80
CA THR A 169 -23.03 -26.79 -30.51
C THR A 169 -21.96 -27.23 -29.51
N LEU A 170 -21.11 -26.30 -29.06
CA LEU A 170 -20.22 -26.51 -27.90
C LEU A 170 -20.52 -25.44 -26.87
N GLU A 171 -21.40 -25.78 -25.92
CA GLU A 171 -21.58 -25.02 -24.70
C GLU A 171 -20.26 -25.02 -23.90
N SER A 172 -19.58 -23.87 -23.86
CA SER A 172 -18.60 -23.60 -22.82
C SER A 172 -19.21 -22.57 -21.88
N LYS A 173 -19.58 -23.05 -20.69
CA LYS A 173 -20.12 -22.28 -19.57
C LYS A 173 -19.03 -21.35 -19.02
N VAL A 174 -18.74 -20.27 -19.75
CA VAL A 174 -17.97 -19.14 -19.24
C VAL A 174 -18.96 -18.29 -18.46
N THR A 175 -18.85 -18.35 -17.13
CA THR A 175 -19.55 -17.41 -16.25
C THR A 175 -19.23 -16.00 -16.73
N LYS A 176 -20.23 -15.30 -17.27
CA LYS A 176 -20.14 -13.87 -17.60
C LYS A 176 -19.90 -13.13 -16.29
N GLU A 177 -18.65 -12.87 -15.92
CA GLU A 177 -18.34 -11.76 -15.03
C GLU A 177 -18.61 -10.48 -15.81
N THR A 178 -19.87 -10.05 -15.78
CA THR A 178 -20.27 -8.74 -16.26
C THR A 178 -19.66 -7.70 -15.33
N VAL A 179 -18.82 -6.83 -15.87
CA VAL A 179 -18.28 -5.67 -15.15
C VAL A 179 -19.45 -4.90 -14.53
N ASP A 180 -19.47 -4.80 -13.20
CA ASP A 180 -20.54 -4.08 -12.50
C ASP A 180 -20.32 -2.57 -12.67
N LEU A 181 -21.15 -1.96 -13.52
CA LEU A 181 -21.17 -0.51 -13.76
C LEU A 181 -21.34 0.31 -12.48
N LYS A 182 -21.96 -0.25 -11.43
CA LYS A 182 -22.08 0.40 -10.13
C LYS A 182 -20.74 0.45 -9.40
N GLU A 183 -19.92 -0.59 -9.54
CA GLU A 183 -18.58 -0.66 -8.97
C GLU A 183 -17.64 0.32 -9.68
N VAL A 184 -17.71 0.41 -11.00
CA VAL A 184 -16.92 1.40 -11.77
C VAL A 184 -17.23 2.83 -11.33
N LYS A 185 -18.51 3.18 -11.18
CA LYS A 185 -18.92 4.50 -10.67
C LYS A 185 -18.46 4.76 -9.24
N ARG A 186 -18.45 3.73 -8.39
CA ARG A 186 -17.94 3.83 -7.02
C ARG A 186 -16.43 4.13 -7.03
N VAL A 187 -15.66 3.41 -7.85
CA VAL A 187 -14.21 3.61 -7.98
C VAL A 187 -13.88 5.00 -8.50
N ASP A 188 -14.62 5.48 -9.50
CA ASP A 188 -14.43 6.82 -10.07
C ASP A 188 -14.69 7.92 -9.04
N HIS A 189 -15.75 7.77 -8.23
CA HIS A 189 -16.04 8.68 -7.13
C HIS A 189 -14.92 8.71 -6.07
N ILE A 190 -14.33 7.56 -5.76
CA ILE A 190 -13.19 7.46 -4.84
C ILE A 190 -11.96 8.15 -5.44
N LEU A 191 -11.68 7.93 -6.72
CA LEU A 191 -10.53 8.51 -7.42
C LEU A 191 -10.64 10.04 -7.47
N ALA A 192 -11.82 10.57 -7.82
CA ALA A 192 -12.09 12.01 -7.82
C ALA A 192 -11.94 12.62 -6.41
N SER A 193 -12.35 11.90 -5.37
CA SER A 193 -12.20 12.35 -3.99
C SER A 193 -10.74 12.35 -3.53
N LEU A 194 -9.92 11.40 -4.00
CA LEU A 194 -8.48 11.35 -3.73
C LEU A 194 -7.74 12.45 -4.49
N GLN A 195 -8.06 12.68 -5.77
CA GLN A 195 -7.47 13.75 -6.58
C GLN A 195 -7.71 15.12 -5.95
N ARG A 196 -8.89 15.37 -5.37
CA ARG A 196 -9.18 16.62 -4.65
C ARG A 196 -8.35 16.81 -3.37
N LYS A 197 -7.84 15.73 -2.78
CA LYS A 197 -6.97 15.77 -1.59
C LYS A 197 -5.49 15.90 -1.93
N LEU A 198 -5.11 15.70 -3.19
CA LEU A 198 -3.74 15.92 -3.66
C LEU A 198 -3.55 17.41 -3.94
N GLN A 199 -2.35 17.92 -3.61
CA GLN A 199 -1.99 19.29 -3.97
C GLN A 199 -1.95 19.43 -5.50
N PRO A 200 -2.32 20.60 -6.06
CA PRO A 200 -2.20 20.86 -7.49
C PRO A 200 -0.77 20.55 -7.96
N ALA A 201 -0.66 19.89 -9.11
CA ALA A 201 0.65 19.63 -9.70
C ALA A 201 1.43 20.96 -9.81
N PRO A 202 2.71 21.01 -9.41
CA PRO A 202 3.51 22.22 -9.57
C PRO A 202 3.53 22.62 -11.05
N PRO A 203 3.57 23.93 -11.36
CA PRO A 203 3.63 24.39 -12.73
C PRO A 203 4.84 23.74 -13.42
N PRO A 204 4.68 23.28 -14.68
CA PRO A 204 5.80 22.74 -15.43
C PRO A 204 6.91 23.81 -15.50
N PRO A 205 8.19 23.39 -15.42
CA PRO A 205 9.30 24.33 -15.53
C PRO A 205 9.19 25.11 -16.85
N PRO A 206 9.55 26.41 -16.86
CA PRO A 206 9.57 27.19 -18.09
C PRO A 206 10.46 26.47 -19.11
N PHE A 207 9.97 26.42 -20.34
CA PHE A 207 10.77 25.87 -21.44
C PHE A 207 12.09 26.66 -21.56
N PRO A 208 13.20 25.99 -21.92
CA PRO A 208 14.45 26.67 -22.22
C PRO A 208 14.22 27.75 -23.27
N GLU A 209 14.86 28.91 -23.10
CA GLU A 209 14.82 30.01 -24.06
C GLU A 209 15.25 29.50 -25.44
N GLY A 210 14.30 29.49 -26.38
CA GLY A 210 14.48 28.97 -27.74
C GLY A 210 13.52 27.85 -28.17
N TYR A 211 12.67 27.32 -27.28
CA TYR A 211 11.65 26.34 -27.67
C TYR A 211 10.33 27.01 -28.08
N THR A 212 10.03 27.04 -29.38
CA THR A 212 8.69 27.35 -29.91
C THR A 212 7.93 26.05 -30.17
N PRO A 213 6.84 25.75 -29.44
CA PRO A 213 5.99 24.61 -29.80
C PRO A 213 5.33 24.87 -31.17
N PRO A 214 5.15 23.84 -32.01
CA PRO A 214 4.46 24.00 -33.29
C PRO A 214 3.01 24.40 -33.04
N THR A 215 2.60 25.52 -33.64
CA THR A 215 1.23 26.03 -33.64
C THR A 215 0.32 25.05 -34.40
N THR A 216 -0.39 24.18 -33.68
CA THR A 216 -1.58 23.51 -34.24
C THR A 216 -2.76 24.47 -34.17
N THR A 217 -3.20 24.87 -35.35
CA THR A 217 -4.42 25.61 -35.65
C THR A 217 -5.70 24.83 -35.31
N GLY A 218 -6.68 25.52 -34.73
CA GLY A 218 -8.07 25.10 -34.48
C GLY A 218 -8.42 25.11 -32.99
N GLU A 219 -9.34 25.92 -32.45
CA GLU A 219 -10.40 26.77 -32.97
C GLU A 219 -10.63 27.96 -32.03
N ALA A 220 -11.26 29.01 -32.54
CA ALA A 220 -11.47 30.31 -31.91
C ALA A 220 -12.78 30.41 -31.11
N GLU A 221 -12.78 31.24 -30.05
CA GLU A 221 -13.81 32.23 -29.66
C GLU A 221 -13.33 32.87 -28.33
N ASN A 222 -13.16 34.18 -28.09
CA ASN A 222 -13.75 35.40 -28.63
C ASN A 222 -12.76 36.59 -28.44
N GLY A 223 -12.78 37.57 -29.36
CA GLY A 223 -11.91 38.77 -29.39
C GLY A 223 -12.35 39.92 -28.44
N PRO A 224 -11.91 41.21 -28.61
CA PRO A 224 -11.48 41.85 -29.87
C PRO A 224 -10.26 42.83 -29.84
N GLU A 225 -9.83 43.18 -31.07
CA GLU A 225 -9.18 44.44 -31.56
C GLU A 225 -7.73 44.77 -31.12
N THR A 226 -6.76 45.14 -31.98
CA THR A 226 -6.77 46.05 -33.14
C THR A 226 -5.44 45.95 -33.94
N GLN A 227 -5.48 46.09 -35.29
CA GLN A 227 -4.50 46.71 -36.25
C GLN A 227 -2.98 46.37 -36.15
N GLN A 228 -2.18 46.10 -37.20
CA GLN A 228 -2.02 46.78 -38.51
C GLN A 228 -0.92 46.06 -39.37
N THR A 229 -1.15 45.95 -40.68
CA THR A 229 -0.22 46.06 -41.86
C THR A 229 1.22 45.47 -41.91
N GLY A 230 1.52 44.75 -43.01
CA GLY A 230 2.86 44.65 -43.63
C GLY A 230 3.08 43.44 -44.58
N GLU A 231 3.42 43.70 -45.85
CA GLU A 231 3.48 42.81 -47.05
C GLU A 231 4.69 41.83 -47.17
N PRO A 232 4.74 40.93 -48.21
CA PRO A 232 5.37 39.59 -48.14
C PRO A 232 6.70 39.42 -48.92
N GLN A 233 7.48 38.36 -48.61
CA GLN A 233 8.50 37.78 -49.51
C GLN A 233 8.67 36.24 -49.36
N PRO A 234 9.13 35.53 -50.41
CA PRO A 234 8.89 34.10 -50.65
C PRO A 234 9.95 33.15 -50.05
N PRO A 235 9.72 31.83 -50.01
CA PRO A 235 10.50 30.91 -49.18
C PRO A 235 11.79 30.46 -49.88
N PRO A 236 12.89 30.23 -49.15
CA PRO A 236 14.01 29.46 -49.66
C PRO A 236 13.79 27.96 -49.44
N VAL A 237 14.13 27.19 -50.47
CA VAL A 237 13.99 25.74 -50.62
C VAL A 237 15.08 24.98 -49.85
N ASP A 238 14.71 23.81 -49.33
CA ASP A 238 15.54 22.82 -48.62
C ASP A 238 16.76 22.32 -49.40
N PRO A 239 17.79 21.85 -48.66
CA PRO A 239 18.61 20.75 -49.18
C PRO A 239 18.82 19.61 -48.17
N ILE A 240 18.62 18.37 -48.66
CA ILE A 240 19.23 17.09 -48.24
C ILE A 240 18.48 16.39 -47.08
N ILE A 241 17.46 15.55 -47.29
CA ILE A 241 17.38 14.23 -48.00
C ILE A 241 18.47 13.23 -47.57
N ASP A 242 18.03 12.28 -46.74
CA ASP A 242 18.18 10.83 -46.88
C ASP A 242 19.58 10.28 -47.20
N GLN A 243 20.13 9.51 -46.25
CA GLN A 243 20.71 8.19 -46.57
C GLN A 243 21.02 7.36 -45.32
N GLY A 244 20.36 6.19 -45.25
CA GLY A 244 20.70 5.06 -44.40
C GLY A 244 21.99 4.31 -44.81
N PRO A 245 22.33 3.18 -44.16
CA PRO A 245 23.73 2.88 -43.86
C PRO A 245 24.46 1.91 -44.80
N ALA A 246 25.78 2.17 -44.88
CA ALA A 246 26.95 1.28 -45.00
C ALA A 246 27.16 0.37 -46.23
N LYS A 247 28.35 0.50 -46.86
CA LYS A 247 29.19 -0.61 -47.33
C LYS A 247 30.64 -0.17 -47.64
N ARG A 248 31.52 -1.17 -47.72
CA ARG A 248 32.92 -1.23 -47.27
C ARG A 248 33.94 -1.25 -48.44
N MET A 249 35.10 -0.61 -48.22
CA MET A 249 36.49 -0.80 -48.72
C MET A 249 36.82 -1.23 -50.17
N LYS A 250 37.88 -0.59 -50.70
CA LYS A 250 39.16 -1.11 -51.27
C LYS A 250 39.84 0.09 -51.95
N PHE A 251 41.13 0.42 -51.82
CA PHE A 251 42.36 -0.34 -51.67
C PHE A 251 43.31 0.36 -50.69
#